data_AF-A0A2S2NCL1-F1
#
_entry.id   AF-A0A2S2NCL1-F1
#
_cell.length_a   1.000
_cell.length_b   1.000
_cell.length_c   1.000
_cell.angle_alpha   90.00
_cell.angle_beta   90.00
_cell.angle_gamma   90.00
#
_symmetry.space_group_name_H-M   'P 1'
#
loop_
_entity.id
_entity.type
_entity.pdbx_description
1 polymer ?
#
loop_
_entity_poly.entity_id
_entity_poly.type
_entity_poly.pdbx_seq_one_letter_code
_entity_poly.pdbx_strand_id
1 'polypeptide(L)'
;MWCLVSQPNAVVIEVRLDHKAKGLECLEKVCECLGINKECDYFGLQYKTVKGQDVWLNLRNLIEHQVAGVHPYRFALRVKFWVPPHLLLQESTRHQFYLHAKLELCEGRLRPADSQAICKTIALLAQAEFG
;
A
#
# COMPACT_ATOMS: atom_id res chain seq x y z
N MET A 1 -12.53 -16.63 4.53
CA MET A 1 -11.83 -16.41 3.26
C MET A 1 -10.38 -15.95 3.44
N TRP A 2 -9.51 -16.22 2.46
CA TRP A 2 -8.11 -15.76 2.44
C TRP A 2 -7.92 -14.53 1.55
N CYS A 3 -7.16 -13.56 2.05
CA CYS A 3 -6.73 -12.37 1.33
C CYS A 3 -5.20 -12.30 1.32
N LEU A 4 -4.61 -12.14 0.13
CA LEU A 4 -3.18 -11.93 -0.08
C LEU A 4 -2.97 -10.46 -0.37
N VAL A 5 -2.26 -9.75 0.52
CA VAL A 5 -2.05 -8.30 0.41
C VAL A 5 -0.58 -8.01 0.15
N SER A 6 -0.27 -7.51 -1.04
CA SER A 6 1.09 -7.13 -1.41
C SER A 6 1.44 -5.73 -0.92
N GLN A 7 2.58 -5.63 -0.25
CA GLN A 7 3.22 -4.36 0.09
C GLN A 7 3.92 -3.75 -1.13
N PRO A 8 4.32 -2.47 -1.08
CA PRO A 8 5.05 -1.84 -2.17
C PRO A 8 6.43 -2.48 -2.46
N ASN A 9 7.05 -3.13 -1.46
CA ASN A 9 8.30 -3.89 -1.61
C ASN A 9 8.07 -5.35 -2.07
N ALA A 10 6.88 -5.68 -2.59
CA ALA A 10 6.47 -7.01 -3.05
C ALA A 10 6.35 -8.11 -1.97
N VAL A 11 6.56 -7.79 -0.68
CA VAL A 11 6.26 -8.73 0.41
C VAL A 11 4.75 -8.92 0.52
N VAL A 12 4.29 -10.17 0.62
CA VAL A 12 2.87 -10.51 0.72
C VAL A 12 2.51 -10.84 2.16
N ILE A 13 1.45 -10.20 2.66
CA ILE A 13 0.83 -10.53 3.95
C ILE A 13 -0.43 -11.34 3.69
N GLU A 14 -0.54 -12.49 4.33
CA GLU A 14 -1.71 -13.34 4.25
C GLU A 14 -2.65 -13.06 5.43
N VAL A 15 -3.90 -12.72 5.13
CA VAL A 15 -4.90 -12.39 6.14
C VAL A 15 -6.11 -13.32 5.98
N ARG A 16 -6.47 -13.98 7.07
CA ARG A 16 -7.70 -14.78 7.16
C ARG A 16 -8.83 -13.93 7.75
N LEU A 17 -9.93 -13.88 7.01
CA LEU A 17 -11.13 -13.08 7.34
C LEU A 17 -12.39 -13.95 7.30
N ASP A 18 -13.46 -13.46 7.93
CA ASP A 18 -14.80 -14.01 7.72
C ASP A 18 -15.26 -13.77 6.27
N HIS A 19 -16.20 -14.57 5.77
CA HIS A 19 -16.75 -14.38 4.41
C HIS A 19 -17.53 -13.07 4.28
N LYS A 20 -18.13 -12.60 5.38
CA LYS A 20 -18.87 -11.34 5.46
C LYS A 20 -18.00 -10.18 5.95
N ALA A 21 -16.68 -10.30 5.84
CA ALA A 21 -15.77 -9.23 6.23
C ALA A 21 -15.86 -8.04 5.27
N LYS A 22 -15.82 -6.83 5.84
CA LYS A 22 -15.71 -5.58 5.09
C LYS A 22 -14.26 -5.32 4.67
N GLY A 23 -14.08 -4.45 3.68
CA GLY A 23 -12.74 -4.02 3.25
C GLY A 23 -11.92 -3.39 4.39
N LEU A 24 -12.57 -2.69 5.32
CA LEU A 24 -11.92 -2.09 6.49
C LEU A 24 -11.23 -3.13 7.37
N GLU A 25 -11.90 -4.25 7.68
CA GLU A 25 -11.34 -5.30 8.54
C GLU A 25 -10.07 -5.92 7.93
N CYS A 26 -10.02 -6.03 6.59
CA CYS A 26 -8.81 -6.46 5.89
C CYS A 26 -7.67 -5.45 6.06
N LEU A 27 -7.96 -4.15 5.84
CA LEU A 27 -6.97 -3.08 5.98
C LEU A 27 -6.43 -3.01 7.42
N GLU A 28 -7.32 -3.04 8.42
CA GLU A 28 -6.95 -2.96 9.84
C GLU A 28 -6.00 -4.09 10.24
N LYS A 29 -6.29 -5.34 9.85
CA LYS A 29 -5.40 -6.48 10.13
C LYS A 29 -4.04 -6.34 9.47
N VAL A 30 -3.99 -5.90 8.20
CA VAL A 30 -2.70 -5.65 7.52
C VAL A 30 -1.92 -4.54 8.23
N CYS A 31 -2.59 -3.46 8.61
CA CYS A 31 -1.98 -2.35 9.33
C CYS A 31 -1.48 -2.74 10.72
N GLU A 32 -2.20 -3.63 11.42
CA GLU A 32 -1.75 -4.22 12.68
C GLU A 32 -0.47 -5.04 12.50
N CYS A 33 -0.42 -5.93 11.50
CA CYS A 33 0.78 -6.72 11.20
C CYS A 33 2.01 -5.86 10.89
N LEU A 34 1.81 -4.65 10.34
CA LEU A 34 2.86 -3.71 9.98
C LEU A 34 3.16 -2.68 11.07
N GLY A 35 2.43 -2.67 12.19
CA GLY A 35 2.58 -1.69 13.25
C GLY A 35 2.22 -0.25 12.83
N ILE A 36 1.29 -0.08 11.88
CA ILE A 36 0.82 1.22 11.36
C ILE A 36 -0.66 1.49 11.67
N ASN A 37 -1.24 0.74 12.61
CA ASN A 37 -2.66 0.77 12.94
C ASN A 37 -3.17 2.13 13.45
N LYS A 38 -2.31 2.98 14.04
CA LYS A 38 -2.72 4.31 14.53
C LYS A 38 -2.82 5.36 13.43
N GLU A 39 -2.22 5.08 12.28
CA GLU A 39 -2.18 5.96 11.10
C GLU A 39 -2.72 5.24 9.85
N CYS A 40 -3.62 4.26 10.06
CA CYS A 40 -4.17 3.42 8.99
C CYS A 40 -4.99 4.21 7.96
N ASP A 41 -5.55 5.35 8.37
CA ASP A 41 -6.39 6.22 7.54
C ASP A 41 -5.67 6.78 6.31
N TYR A 42 -4.33 6.81 6.31
CA TYR A 42 -3.54 7.22 5.15
C TYR A 42 -3.49 6.17 4.04
N PHE A 43 -3.84 4.92 4.36
CA PHE A 43 -3.67 3.78 3.46
C PHE A 43 -5.00 3.31 2.88
N GLY A 44 -4.90 2.50 1.84
CA GLY A 44 -6.02 1.74 1.31
C GLY A 44 -5.55 0.47 0.62
N LEU A 45 -6.53 -0.32 0.21
CA LEU A 45 -6.31 -1.54 -0.57
C LEU A 45 -6.72 -1.29 -2.00
N GLN A 46 -5.86 -1.62 -2.95
CA GLN A 46 -6.18 -1.67 -4.37
C GLN A 46 -6.32 -3.11 -4.84
N TYR A 47 -7.15 -3.35 -5.85
CA TYR A 47 -7.21 -4.61 -6.58
C TYR A 47 -7.34 -4.34 -8.07
N LYS A 48 -6.98 -5.34 -8.89
CA LYS A 48 -7.17 -5.29 -10.33
C LYS A 48 -8.56 -5.80 -10.69
N THR A 49 -9.30 -4.99 -11.43
CA THR A 49 -10.57 -5.41 -12.05
C THR A 49 -10.32 -6.44 -13.16
N VAL A 50 -11.38 -7.08 -13.65
CA VAL A 50 -11.31 -8.03 -14.79
C VAL A 50 -10.71 -7.37 -16.04
N LYS A 51 -10.83 -6.04 -16.17
CA LYS A 51 -10.24 -5.26 -17.27
C LYS A 51 -8.77 -4.86 -17.03
N GLY A 52 -8.16 -5.32 -15.93
CA GLY A 52 -6.78 -5.04 -15.57
C GLY A 52 -6.54 -3.65 -14.95
N GLN A 53 -7.59 -2.87 -14.68
CA GLN A 53 -7.47 -1.55 -14.06
C GLN A 53 -7.33 -1.67 -12.54
N ASP A 54 -6.41 -0.91 -11.96
CA ASP A 54 -6.26 -0.78 -10.51
C ASP A 54 -7.38 0.10 -9.92
N VAL A 55 -8.13 -0.46 -8.97
CA VAL A 55 -9.26 0.20 -8.32
C VAL A 55 -9.15 0.08 -6.80
N TRP A 56 -9.50 1.15 -6.09
CA TRP A 56 -9.56 1.14 -4.63
C TRP A 56 -10.74 0.31 -4.13
N LEU A 57 -10.47 -0.58 -3.18
CA LEU A 57 -11.49 -1.29 -2.43
C LEU A 57 -12.28 -0.30 -1.56
N ASN A 58 -13.61 -0.37 -1.61
CA ASN A 58 -14.46 0.36 -0.69
C ASN A 58 -14.45 -0.34 0.67
N LEU A 59 -13.84 0.33 1.66
CA LEU A 59 -13.65 -0.22 3.00
C LEU A 59 -14.97 -0.42 3.77
N ARG A 60 -16.05 0.25 3.38
CA ARG A 60 -17.36 0.16 4.05
C ARG A 60 -18.20 -1.03 3.58
N ASN A 61 -17.89 -1.54 2.39
CA ASN A 61 -18.65 -2.61 1.74
C ASN A 61 -18.00 -3.97 2.00
N LEU A 62 -18.81 -5.03 1.86
CA LEU A 62 -18.33 -6.41 1.89
C LEU A 62 -17.34 -6.65 0.75
N ILE A 63 -16.28 -7.42 1.02
CA ILE A 63 -15.25 -7.69 0.02
C ILE A 63 -15.81 -8.54 -1.12
N GLU A 64 -16.57 -9.57 -0.79
CA GLU A 64 -17.16 -10.52 -1.76
C GLU A 64 -18.09 -9.84 -2.79
N HIS A 65 -18.72 -8.72 -2.42
CA HIS A 65 -19.61 -7.97 -3.32
C HIS A 65 -18.88 -7.02 -4.28
N GLN A 66 -17.58 -6.79 -4.06
CA GLN A 66 -16.79 -5.83 -4.83
C GLN A 66 -15.81 -6.50 -5.76
N VAL A 67 -15.25 -7.64 -5.33
CA VAL A 67 -14.17 -8.31 -6.04
C VAL A 67 -14.73 -9.54 -6.73
N ALA A 68 -14.80 -9.47 -8.05
CA ALA A 68 -15.12 -10.64 -8.87
C ALA A 68 -13.97 -11.66 -8.81
N GLY A 69 -14.33 -12.94 -8.77
CA GLY A 69 -13.36 -14.04 -8.86
C GLY A 69 -13.42 -15.00 -7.67
N VAL A 70 -12.55 -16.00 -7.73
CA VAL A 70 -12.45 -17.06 -6.71
C VAL A 70 -11.28 -16.75 -5.79
N HIS A 71 -11.46 -17.05 -4.50
CA HIS A 71 -10.44 -16.98 -3.47
C HIS A 71 -9.13 -17.70 -3.88
N PRO A 72 -7.95 -17.22 -3.43
CA PRO A 72 -7.76 -16.09 -2.52
C PRO A 72 -7.87 -14.73 -3.23
N TYR A 73 -8.47 -13.75 -2.55
CA TYR A 73 -8.53 -12.37 -3.04
C TYR A 73 -7.15 -11.74 -2.96
N ARG A 74 -6.78 -10.95 -3.99
CA ARG A 74 -5.48 -10.28 -4.07
C ARG A 74 -5.66 -8.79 -4.00
N PHE A 75 -4.98 -8.18 -3.04
CA PHE A 75 -4.95 -6.74 -2.82
C PHE A 75 -3.53 -6.22 -2.81
N ALA A 76 -3.39 -4.91 -2.99
CA ALA A 76 -2.15 -4.18 -2.85
C ALA A 76 -2.36 -3.09 -1.80
N LEU A 77 -1.56 -3.08 -0.73
CA LEU A 77 -1.54 -1.98 0.24
C LEU A 77 -0.82 -0.78 -0.37
N ARG A 78 -1.48 0.37 -0.41
CA ARG A 78 -0.95 1.60 -1.01
C ARG A 78 -1.31 2.81 -0.15
N VAL A 79 -0.46 3.83 -0.17
CA VAL A 79 -0.79 5.16 0.38
C VAL A 79 -1.89 5.76 -0.49
N LYS A 80 -3.00 6.13 0.14
CA LYS A 80 -4.16 6.76 -0.50
C LYS A 80 -4.17 8.27 -0.29
N PHE A 81 -3.73 8.71 0.88
CA PHE A 81 -3.66 10.14 1.24
C PHE A 81 -2.23 10.50 1.62
N TRP A 82 -1.56 11.24 0.75
CA TRP A 82 -0.20 11.71 0.98
C TRP A 82 -0.21 12.95 1.87
N VAL A 83 0.66 12.96 2.88
CA VAL A 83 0.89 14.08 3.79
C VAL A 83 2.39 14.36 3.91
N PRO A 84 2.80 15.58 4.28
CA PRO A 84 4.19 15.89 4.56
C PRO A 84 4.83 14.91 5.58
N PRO A 85 6.05 14.40 5.35
CA PRO A 85 6.65 13.36 6.18
C PRO A 85 6.80 13.70 7.67
N HIS A 86 6.91 14.99 8.01
CA HIS A 86 7.03 15.46 9.40
C HIS A 86 5.71 15.38 10.19
N LEU A 87 4.56 15.15 9.52
CA LEU A 87 3.27 14.93 10.18
C LEU A 87 3.04 13.46 10.53
N LEU A 88 3.77 12.54 9.91
CA LEU A 88 3.71 11.12 10.23
C LEU A 88 4.43 10.89 11.55
N LEU A 89 3.73 10.37 12.54
CA LEU A 89 4.25 10.17 13.88
C LEU A 89 4.99 8.82 13.99
N GLN A 90 4.46 7.76 13.38
CA GLN A 90 5.06 6.43 13.45
C GLN A 90 6.16 6.26 12.39
N GLU A 91 7.29 5.70 12.81
CA GLU A 91 8.40 5.38 11.90
C GLU A 91 8.01 4.29 10.89
N SER A 92 7.24 3.30 11.31
CA SER A 92 6.66 2.28 10.45
C SER A 92 5.81 2.88 9.32
N THR A 93 5.01 3.91 9.63
CA THR A 93 4.21 4.63 8.63
C THR A 93 5.11 5.39 7.65
N ARG A 94 6.12 6.11 8.15
CA ARG A 94 7.12 6.78 7.29
C ARG A 94 7.82 5.80 6.36
N HIS A 95 8.17 4.62 6.86
CA HIS A 95 8.77 3.57 6.06
C HIS A 95 7.83 3.08 4.95
N GLN A 96 6.55 2.84 5.25
CA GLN A 96 5.58 2.43 4.23
C GLN A 96 5.32 3.51 3.17
N PHE A 97 5.34 4.78 3.56
CA PHE A 97 5.30 5.92 2.61
C PHE A 97 6.54 5.92 1.70
N TYR A 98 7.73 5.73 2.27
CA TYR A 98 8.97 5.60 1.51
C TYR A 98 8.91 4.45 0.50
N LEU A 99 8.48 3.25 0.93
CA LEU A 99 8.38 2.10 0.04
C LEU A 99 7.43 2.36 -1.13
N HIS A 100 6.29 3.02 -0.88
CA HIS A 100 5.37 3.37 -1.95
C HIS A 100 5.98 4.42 -2.90
N ALA A 101 6.63 5.47 -2.38
CA ALA A 101 7.29 6.47 -3.22
C ALA A 101 8.40 5.85 -4.08
N LYS A 102 9.20 4.94 -3.52
CA LYS A 102 10.22 4.16 -4.26
C LYS A 102 9.58 3.37 -5.39
N LEU A 103 8.48 2.67 -5.13
CA LEU A 103 7.73 1.93 -6.15
C LEU A 103 7.24 2.87 -7.28
N GLU A 104 6.64 4.01 -6.94
CA GLU A 104 6.13 4.96 -7.94
C GLU A 104 7.25 5.62 -8.77
N LEU A 105 8.43 5.83 -8.18
CA LEU A 105 9.63 6.27 -8.90
C LEU A 105 10.08 5.20 -9.91
N CYS A 106 10.18 3.94 -9.47
CA CYS A 106 10.58 2.81 -10.33
C CYS A 106 9.59 2.59 -11.49
N GLU A 107 8.29 2.76 -11.23
CA GLU A 107 7.24 2.63 -12.25
C GLU A 107 7.04 3.91 -13.09
N GLY A 108 7.82 4.96 -12.81
CA GLY A 108 7.81 6.22 -13.58
C GLY A 108 6.55 7.07 -13.38
N ARG A 109 5.73 6.76 -12.37
CA ARG A 109 4.54 7.55 -11.95
C ARG A 109 4.91 8.77 -11.14
N LEU A 110 5.96 8.68 -10.33
CA LEU A 110 6.58 9.81 -9.64
C LEU A 110 7.84 10.21 -10.41
N ARG A 111 7.96 11.50 -10.75
CA ARG A 111 9.12 12.04 -11.48
C ARG A 111 9.69 13.25 -10.74
N PRO A 112 10.98 13.24 -10.37
CA PRO A 112 11.63 14.43 -9.85
C PRO A 112 11.63 15.54 -10.89
N ALA A 113 11.61 16.80 -10.44
CA ALA A 113 11.36 17.97 -11.29
C ALA A 113 12.46 18.21 -12.35
N ASP A 114 13.71 17.92 -12.01
CA ASP A 114 14.87 18.16 -12.86
C ASP A 114 16.00 17.14 -12.63
N SER A 115 17.05 17.25 -13.44
CA SER A 115 18.23 16.36 -13.38
C SER A 115 18.91 16.37 -12.01
N GLN A 116 18.97 17.52 -11.33
CA GLN A 116 19.59 17.63 -10.01
C GLN A 116 18.77 16.87 -8.97
N ALA A 117 17.44 17.01 -9.00
CA ALA A 117 16.52 16.29 -8.14
C ALA A 117 16.58 14.78 -8.39
N ILE A 118 16.72 14.35 -9.65
CA ILE A 118 16.93 12.93 -10.00
C ILE A 118 18.21 12.41 -9.34
N CYS A 119 19.36 13.05 -9.59
CA CYS A 119 20.64 12.65 -9.03
C CYS A 119 20.60 12.57 -7.50
N LYS A 120 20.03 13.60 -6.86
CA LYS A 120 19.88 13.64 -5.40
C LYS A 120 18.99 12.51 -4.88
N THR A 121 17.87 12.22 -5.56
CA THR A 121 16.95 11.15 -5.19
C THR A 121 17.64 9.79 -5.28
N ILE A 122 18.36 9.52 -6.36
CA ILE A 122 19.11 8.27 -6.56
C ILE A 122 20.19 8.12 -5.48
N ALA A 123 20.96 9.18 -5.19
CA ALA A 123 21.97 9.15 -4.14
C ALA A 123 21.37 8.84 -2.76
N LEU A 124 20.25 9.46 -2.40
CA LEU A 124 19.56 9.20 -1.13
C LEU A 124 18.97 7.79 -1.07
N LEU A 125 18.46 7.25 -2.19
CA LEU A 125 17.99 5.87 -2.26
C LEU A 125 19.14 4.87 -2.05
N ALA A 126 20.29 5.11 -2.68
CA ALA A 126 21.48 4.26 -2.50
C ALA A 126 21.95 4.30 -1.03
N GLN A 127 22.01 5.49 -0.44
CA GLN A 127 22.36 5.67 0.97
C GLN A 127 21.41 4.90 1.91
N ALA A 128 20.11 4.93 1.63
CA ALA A 128 19.11 4.23 2.44
C ALA A 128 19.20 2.69 2.32
N GLU A 129 19.65 2.18 1.17
CA GLU A 129 19.74 0.74 0.91
C GLU A 129 21.07 0.14 1.38
N PHE A 130 22.19 0.87 1.21
CA PHE A 130 23.54 0.33 1.37
C PHE A 130 24.35 0.96 2.49
N GLY A 131 23.93 2.12 3.03
CA GLY A 131 24.66 2.87 4.04
C GLY A 131 25.83 3.68 3.50
#